data_AF-A0A521PFZ2-F1
#
_entry.id   AF-A0A521PFZ2-F1
#
_cell.length_a   1.000
_cell.length_b   1.000
_cell.length_c   1.000
_cell.angle_alpha   90.00
_cell.angle_beta   90.00
_cell.angle_gamma   90.00
#
_symmetry.space_group_name_H-M   'P 1'
#
loop_
_entity.id
_entity.type
_entity.pdbx_description
1 polymer ?
#
loop_
_entity_poly.entity_id
_entity_poly.type
_entity_poly.pdbx_seq_one_letter_code
_entity_poly.pdbx_strand_id
1 'polypeptide(L)'
;MLFASPGFLFFFLPACLAAYFVSRGMAAKNGILLVASLIFYAWGEPLFVLLMAGMTLFNYAAARAIDARQGRARRWALGLAVAANLTSLGGFKYLDL
;
A
#
# COMPACT_ATOMS: atom_id res chain seq x y z
N MET A 1 -0.12 -3.57 14.23
CA MET A 1 -1.05 -3.14 15.30
C MET A 1 -2.47 -3.23 14.77
N LEU A 2 -3.45 -3.61 15.57
CA LEU A 2 -4.85 -3.66 15.14
C LEU A 2 -5.50 -2.28 15.26
N PHE A 3 -6.38 -1.92 14.33
CA PHE A 3 -7.13 -0.65 14.39
C PHE A 3 -7.97 -0.52 15.67
N ALA A 4 -8.54 -1.62 16.17
CA ALA A 4 -9.32 -1.63 17.41
C ALA A 4 -8.46 -1.73 18.68
N SER A 5 -7.12 -1.74 18.56
CA SER A 5 -6.26 -1.86 19.74
C SER A 5 -6.22 -0.55 20.55
N PRO A 6 -6.15 -0.62 21.89
CA PRO A 6 -5.94 0.57 22.72
C PRO A 6 -4.66 1.34 22.34
N GLY A 7 -3.61 0.62 21.94
CA GLY A 7 -2.36 1.23 21.46
C GLY A 7 -2.58 2.11 20.24
N PHE A 8 -3.42 1.68 19.30
CA PHE A 8 -3.78 2.50 18.15
C PHE A 8 -4.57 3.75 18.56
N LEU A 9 -5.64 3.56 19.33
CA LEU A 9 -6.59 4.63 19.63
C LEU A 9 -6.00 5.73 20.53
N PHE A 10 -5.20 5.35 21.53
CA PHE A 10 -4.72 6.29 22.55
C PHE A 10 -3.29 6.80 22.32
N PHE A 11 -2.47 6.11 21.52
CA PHE A 11 -1.09 6.53 21.26
C PHE A 11 -0.84 6.86 19.80
N PHE A 12 -1.05 5.88 18.91
CA PHE A 12 -0.69 6.03 17.51
C PHE A 12 -1.53 7.12 16.82
N LEU A 13 -2.85 7.08 16.97
CA LEU A 13 -3.76 8.02 16.33
C LEU A 13 -3.54 9.47 16.83
N PRO A 14 -3.48 9.76 18.15
CA PRO A 14 -3.19 11.11 18.63
C PRO A 14 -1.82 11.61 18.18
N ALA A 15 -0.78 10.77 18.20
CA ALA A 15 0.55 11.15 17.73
C ALA A 15 0.55 11.47 16.22
N CYS A 16 -0.12 10.64 15.41
CA CYS A 16 -0.25 10.85 13.97
C CYS A 16 -0.98 12.17 13.65
N LEU A 17 -2.10 12.43 14.33
CA LEU A 17 -2.86 13.67 14.16
C LEU A 17 -2.07 14.89 14.65
N ALA A 18 -1.38 14.79 15.78
CA ALA A 18 -0.52 15.88 16.27
C ALA A 18 0.58 16.22 15.26
N ALA A 19 1.29 15.22 14.73
CA ALA A 19 2.29 15.42 13.69
C ALA A 19 1.68 16.05 12.43
N TYR A 20 0.51 15.56 11.99
CA TYR A 20 -0.21 16.09 10.84
C TYR A 20 -0.59 17.57 11.01
N PHE A 21 -1.16 17.95 12.15
CA PHE A 21 -1.61 19.32 12.41
C PHE A 21 -0.48 20.31 12.67
N VAL A 22 0.65 19.86 13.24
CA VAL A 22 1.84 20.70 13.43
C VAL A 22 2.55 20.95 12.09
N SER A 23 2.49 20.00 11.16
CA SER A 23 3.14 20.12 9.86
C SER A 23 2.48 21.18 8.96
N ARG A 24 3.33 21.94 8.27
CA ARG A 24 2.91 22.98 7.32
C ARG A 24 3.16 22.53 5.89
N GLY A 25 2.18 22.79 5.02
CA GLY A 25 2.26 22.42 3.61
C GLY A 25 1.82 20.98 3.31
N MET A 26 1.26 20.78 2.12
CA MET A 26 0.65 19.51 1.72
C MET A 26 1.68 18.37 1.58
N ALA A 27 2.90 18.70 1.15
CA ALA A 27 3.96 17.71 0.98
C ALA A 27 4.37 17.07 2.32
N ALA A 28 4.57 17.89 3.36
CA ALA A 28 4.91 17.40 4.70
C ALA A 28 3.78 16.55 5.30
N LYS A 29 2.52 17.01 5.15
CA LYS A 29 1.33 16.27 5.57
C LYS A 29 1.23 14.89 4.93
N ASN A 30 1.41 14.82 3.61
CA ASN A 30 1.38 13.55 2.87
C ASN A 30 2.54 12.63 3.29
N GLY A 31 3.74 13.20 3.51
CA GLY A 31 4.89 12.44 3.99
C GLY A 31 4.64 11.84 5.38
N ILE A 32 4.09 12.62 6.32
CA ILE A 32 3.75 12.14 7.66
C ILE A 32 2.72 11.02 7.60
N LEU A 33 1.64 11.20 6.83
CA LEU A 33 0.62 10.17 6.66
C LEU A 33 1.20 8.90 6.05
N LEU A 34 2.05 9.02 5.03
CA LEU A 34 2.70 7.87 4.39
C LEU A 34 3.57 7.10 5.39
N VAL A 35 4.46 7.80 6.10
CA VAL A 35 5.36 7.18 7.08
C VAL A 35 4.56 6.55 8.22
N ALA A 36 3.55 7.25 8.75
CA ALA A 36 2.67 6.72 9.78
C ALA A 36 1.97 5.45 9.30
N SER A 37 1.40 5.45 8.09
CA SER A 37 0.78 4.25 7.51
C SER A 37 1.76 3.09 7.38
N LEU A 38 2.99 3.33 6.91
CA LEU A 38 4.00 2.27 6.82
C LEU A 38 4.38 1.70 8.20
N ILE A 39 4.56 2.55 9.21
CA ILE A 39 4.82 2.10 10.59
C ILE A 39 3.64 1.28 11.13
N PHE A 40 2.41 1.73 10.88
CA PHE A 40 1.20 1.03 11.31
C PHE A 40 1.13 -0.39 10.73
N TYR A 41 1.37 -0.53 9.42
CA TYR A 41 1.38 -1.83 8.75
C TYR A 41 2.56 -2.70 9.19
N ALA A 42 3.75 -2.12 9.41
CA ALA A 42 4.95 -2.86 9.76
C ALA A 42 4.95 -3.40 11.20
N TRP A 43 4.09 -2.85 12.06
CA TRP A 43 4.07 -3.18 13.49
C TRP A 43 3.74 -4.65 13.80
N GLY A 44 2.98 -5.32 12.95
CA GLY A 44 2.68 -6.76 13.13
C GLY A 44 3.66 -7.63 12.35
N GLU A 45 3.82 -7.31 11.07
CA GLU A 45 4.58 -8.13 10.12
C GLU A 45 5.37 -7.22 9.17
N PRO A 46 6.60 -6.81 9.53
CA PRO A 46 7.36 -5.82 8.77
C PRO A 46 7.72 -6.31 7.36
N LEU A 47 7.87 -7.62 7.16
CA LEU A 47 8.20 -8.20 5.86
C LEU A 47 7.08 -8.02 4.83
N PHE A 48 5.81 -8.18 5.22
CA PHE A 48 4.68 -8.01 4.31
C PHE A 48 4.48 -6.56 3.87
N VAL A 49 5.05 -5.58 4.58
CA VAL A 49 5.03 -4.18 4.13
C VAL A 49 5.91 -3.98 2.90
N LEU A 50 7.05 -4.66 2.82
CA LEU A 50 7.91 -4.63 1.63
C LEU A 50 7.19 -5.25 0.43
N LEU A 51 6.50 -6.37 0.64
CA LEU A 51 5.65 -6.99 -0.36
C LEU A 51 4.53 -6.04 -0.81
N MET A 52 3.80 -5.43 0.13
CA MET A 52 2.73 -4.48 -0.15
C MET A 52 3.25 -3.28 -0.96
N ALA A 53 4.41 -2.73 -0.58
CA ALA A 53 5.06 -1.63 -1.30
C ALA A 53 5.47 -2.06 -2.71
N GLY A 54 6.05 -3.25 -2.87
CA GLY A 54 6.39 -3.84 -4.16
C GLY A 54 5.18 -4.03 -5.06
N MET A 55 4.09 -4.60 -4.53
CA MET A 55 2.82 -4.76 -5.25
C MET A 55 2.20 -3.41 -5.62
N THR A 56 2.31 -2.40 -4.75
CA THR A 56 1.83 -1.05 -5.03
C THR A 56 2.61 -0.41 -6.19
N LEU A 57 3.93 -0.52 -6.18
CA LEU A 57 4.78 0.00 -7.26
C LEU A 57 4.54 -0.73 -8.57
N PHE A 58 4.42 -2.05 -8.52
CA PHE A 58 4.06 -2.87 -9.69
C PHE A 58 2.72 -2.44 -10.28
N ASN A 59 1.68 -2.30 -9.44
CA ASN A 59 0.36 -1.88 -9.90
C ASN A 59 0.37 -0.45 -10.46
N TYR A 60 1.16 0.45 -9.86
CA TYR A 60 1.34 1.80 -10.39
C TYR A 60 1.97 1.77 -11.80
N ALA A 61 3.06 1.01 -11.98
CA ALA A 61 3.71 0.85 -13.28
C ALA A 61 2.79 0.17 -14.30
N ALA A 62 2.04 -0.85 -13.88
CA ALA A 62 1.06 -1.53 -14.72
C ALA A 62 -0.06 -0.58 -15.16
N ALA A 63 -0.58 0.25 -14.25
CA ALA A 63 -1.59 1.26 -14.57
C ALA A 63 -1.08 2.25 -15.63
N ARG A 64 0.16 2.75 -15.48
CA ARG A 64 0.80 3.61 -16.49
C ARG A 64 0.97 2.90 -17.84
N ALA A 65 1.36 1.63 -17.84
CA ALA A 65 1.52 0.84 -19.06
C ALA A 65 0.19 0.53 -19.76
N ILE A 66 -0.89 0.37 -19.00
CA ILE A 66 -2.26 0.19 -19.52
C ILE A 66 -2.76 1.49 -20.14
N ASP A 67 -2.56 2.61 -19.45
CA ASP A 67 -2.97 3.95 -19.89
C ASP A 67 -2.26 4.37 -21.18
N ALA A 68 -0.99 3.99 -21.34
CA ALA A 68 -0.20 4.26 -22.55
C ALA A 68 -0.58 3.41 -23.78
N ARG A 69 -1.52 2.45 -23.67
CA ARG A 69 -1.89 1.53 -24.75
C ARG A 69 -3.36 1.66 -25.12
N GLN A 70 -3.72 1.23 -26.33
CA GLN A 70 -5.11 1.19 -26.80
C GLN A 70 -5.50 -0.17 -27.39
N GLY A 71 -6.81 -0.38 -27.61
CA GLY A 71 -7.35 -1.58 -28.27
C GLY A 71 -6.95 -2.90 -27.60
N ARG A 72 -6.53 -3.88 -28.39
CA ARG A 72 -6.15 -5.23 -27.93
C ARG A 72 -4.95 -5.21 -26.97
N ALA A 73 -3.97 -4.34 -27.22
CA ALA A 73 -2.75 -4.25 -26.39
C ALA A 73 -3.06 -3.77 -24.96
N ARG A 74 -3.99 -2.82 -24.81
CA ARG A 74 -4.48 -2.38 -23.50
C ARG A 74 -5.17 -3.51 -22.73
N ARG A 75 -6.01 -4.29 -23.41
CA ARG A 75 -6.70 -5.44 -22.80
C ARG A 75 -5.72 -6.51 -22.32
N TRP A 76 -4.67 -6.80 -23.09
CA TRP A 76 -3.61 -7.71 -22.68
C TRP A 76 -2.81 -7.19 -21.48
N ALA A 77 -2.41 -5.91 -21.49
CA ALA A 77 -1.70 -5.31 -20.35
C ALA A 77 -2.55 -5.37 -19.06
N LEU A 78 -3.85 -5.10 -19.16
CA LEU A 78 -4.77 -5.25 -18.04
C LEU A 78 -4.89 -6.71 -17.59
N GLY A 79 -5.06 -7.65 -18.54
CA GLY A 79 -5.15 -9.08 -18.23
C GLY A 79 -3.92 -9.61 -17.51
N LEU A 80 -2.72 -9.21 -17.96
CA LEU A 80 -1.46 -9.57 -17.30
C LEU A 80 -1.33 -8.96 -15.90
N ALA A 81 -1.72 -7.69 -15.72
CA ALA A 81 -1.69 -7.05 -14.41
C ALA A 81 -2.64 -7.72 -13.42
N VAL A 82 -3.86 -8.05 -13.86
CA VAL A 82 -4.84 -8.79 -13.04
C VAL A 82 -4.35 -10.19 -12.72
N ALA A 83 -3.85 -10.93 -13.72
CA ALA A 83 -3.31 -12.26 -13.53
C ALA A 83 -2.18 -12.26 -12.50
N ALA A 84 -1.23 -11.32 -12.58
CA ALA A 84 -0.15 -11.20 -11.61
C ALA A 84 -0.66 -11.00 -10.17
N ASN A 85 -1.63 -10.09 -9.96
CA ASN A 85 -2.23 -9.89 -8.63
C ASN A 85 -2.96 -11.13 -8.13
N LEU A 86 -3.71 -11.84 -9.00
CA LEU A 86 -4.41 -13.07 -8.64
C LEU A 86 -3.43 -14.20 -8.32
N THR A 87 -2.32 -14.31 -9.04
CA THR A 87 -1.27 -15.29 -8.76
C THR A 87 -0.63 -15.02 -7.40
N SER A 88 -0.30 -13.76 -7.10
CA SER A 88 0.20 -13.39 -5.77
C SER A 88 -0.82 -13.73 -4.68
N LEU A 89 -2.08 -13.36 -4.86
CA LEU A 89 -3.15 -13.67 -3.91
C LEU A 89 -3.32 -15.18 -3.71
N GLY A 90 -3.31 -15.94 -4.80
CA GLY A 90 -3.40 -17.41 -4.76
C GLY A 90 -2.20 -18.04 -4.04
N GLY A 91 -1.00 -17.52 -4.27
CA GLY A 91 0.22 -17.95 -3.58
C GLY A 91 0.13 -17.76 -2.07
N PHE A 92 -0.16 -16.53 -1.61
CA PHE A 92 -0.30 -16.26 -0.17
C PHE A 92 -1.47 -16.98 0.49
N LYS A 93 -2.56 -17.23 -0.25
CA LYS A 93 -3.76 -17.87 0.30
C LYS A 93 -3.66 -19.39 0.38
N TYR A 94 -3.00 -20.03 -0.58
CA TYR A 94 -3.05 -21.48 -0.76
C TYR A 94 -1.70 -22.18 -0.68
N LEU A 95 -0.59 -21.45 -0.83
CA LEU A 95 0.75 -22.03 -0.81
C LEU A 95 1.53 -21.66 0.46
N ASP A 96 0.91 -20.93 1.39
CA ASP A 96 1.53 -20.44 2.63
C ASP A 96 2.91 -19.79 2.39
N LEU A 97 3.00 -18.98 1.33
CA LEU A 97 4.17 -18.16 0.97
C LEU A 97 4.39 -16.98 1.92
#